data_AF-A0A7S1WF39-F1
#
_entry.id   AF-A0A7S1WF39-F1
#
_cell.length_a   1.000
_cell.length_b   1.000
_cell.length_c   1.000
_cell.angle_alpha   90.00
_cell.angle_beta   90.00
_cell.angle_gamma   90.00
#
_symmetry.space_group_name_H-M   'P 1'
#
loop_
_entity.id
_entity.type
_entity.pdbx_description
1 polymer ?
#
loop_
_entity_poly.entity_id
_entity_poly.type
_entity_poly.pdbx_seq_one_letter_code
_entity_poly.pdbx_strand_id
1 'polypeptide(L)'
;MSLVNGKRKHDEVSGGTPICVIVHGGAWSIPDSIKGANVKACEDAASKAYAVLKEGGSAIDAVEAAVRSLEDDESLNAGRGCSLNELGEPECDSMIMEGSLRCGAVAGVQIAHPVSLARRVMEGTEHVLLAGQGAMDFAAAEGLLPAARSELVTPAAEEEWKTWTGYKNNVRGIFARHGEKASDTVGCAALDASGALACATSTGGVVGKRRG
;
A
#
# COMPACT_ATOMS: atom_id res chain seq x y z
N MET A 1 35.66 19.46 -38.86
CA MET A 1 35.58 19.01 -37.45
C MET A 1 34.26 19.55 -36.90
N SER A 2 33.23 18.70 -36.88
CA SER A 2 31.84 19.10 -36.61
C SER A 2 31.56 19.00 -35.11
N LEU A 3 31.10 20.08 -34.50
CA LEU A 3 30.48 20.10 -33.17
C LEU A 3 28.97 20.24 -33.38
N VAL A 4 28.25 19.12 -33.39
CA VAL A 4 26.77 19.13 -33.31
C VAL A 4 26.39 19.12 -31.85
N ASN A 5 26.02 20.30 -31.36
CA ASN A 5 25.51 20.52 -30.02
C ASN A 5 24.01 20.12 -30.02
N GLY A 6 23.72 18.86 -29.68
CA GLY A 6 22.36 18.32 -29.62
C GLY A 6 21.59 18.83 -28.40
N LYS A 7 21.02 20.03 -28.49
CA LYS A 7 19.94 20.44 -27.57
C LYS A 7 18.71 19.59 -27.91
N ARG A 8 18.33 18.68 -27.00
CA ARG A 8 17.02 18.02 -27.03
C ARG A 8 15.95 19.10 -27.03
N LYS A 9 15.15 19.15 -28.10
CA LYS A 9 13.94 19.96 -28.16
C LYS A 9 12.97 19.38 -27.14
N HIS A 10 12.60 20.16 -26.13
CA HIS A 10 11.34 19.92 -25.44
C HIS A 10 10.27 20.33 -26.45
N ASP A 11 9.61 19.34 -27.04
CA ASP A 11 8.43 19.60 -27.84
C ASP A 11 7.35 20.16 -26.89
N GLU A 12 6.83 21.35 -27.23
CA GLU A 12 5.66 21.92 -26.56
C GLU A 12 4.49 20.95 -26.74
N VAL A 13 4.11 20.26 -25.67
CA VAL A 13 2.90 19.44 -25.63
C VAL A 13 1.71 20.40 -25.63
N SER A 14 1.00 20.47 -26.76
CA SER A 14 -0.26 21.20 -26.86
C SER A 14 -1.41 20.35 -26.32
N GLY A 15 -2.06 20.85 -25.27
CA GLY A 15 -3.45 20.52 -24.89
C GLY A 15 -3.64 19.52 -23.75
N GLY A 16 -3.52 19.97 -22.49
CA GLY A 16 -3.95 19.25 -21.28
C GLY A 16 -2.84 19.07 -20.24
N THR A 17 -3.19 19.06 -18.95
CA THR A 17 -2.24 18.69 -17.87
C THR A 17 -1.83 17.22 -18.09
N PRO A 18 -0.53 16.90 -18.07
CA PRO A 18 -0.09 15.51 -18.24
C PRO A 18 -0.59 14.65 -17.07
N ILE A 19 -1.14 13.47 -17.37
CA ILE A 19 -1.45 12.47 -16.35
C ILE A 19 -0.15 11.77 -15.90
N CYS A 20 -0.03 11.48 -14.61
CA CYS A 20 1.16 10.84 -14.04
C CYS A 20 0.78 9.88 -12.92
N VAL A 21 1.51 8.77 -12.81
CA VAL A 21 1.36 7.77 -11.75
C VAL A 21 2.75 7.38 -11.26
N ILE A 22 2.92 7.32 -9.95
CA ILE A 22 4.11 6.78 -9.28
C ILE A 22 3.62 5.78 -8.24
N VAL A 23 4.22 4.59 -8.21
CA VAL A 23 3.91 3.54 -7.24
C VAL A 23 5.19 3.07 -6.54
N HIS A 24 5.05 2.53 -5.33
CA HIS A 24 6.11 1.77 -4.67
C HIS A 24 5.52 0.52 -3.99
N GLY A 25 6.30 -0.56 -4.00
CA GLY A 25 6.02 -1.82 -3.29
C GLY A 25 6.80 -1.98 -1.97
N GLY A 26 7.55 -0.95 -1.56
CA GLY A 26 8.36 -0.96 -0.34
C GLY A 26 9.86 -0.87 -0.61
N ALA A 27 10.66 -0.71 0.46
CA ALA A 27 12.05 -0.28 0.38
C ALA A 27 12.93 -0.97 1.42
N TRP A 28 13.66 -1.99 0.98
CA TRP A 28 14.63 -2.76 1.77
C TRP A 28 15.55 -3.58 0.86
N SER A 29 16.38 -4.42 1.46
CA SER A 29 17.26 -5.37 0.77
C SER A 29 16.49 -6.56 0.19
N ILE A 30 15.66 -6.30 -0.82
CA ILE A 30 14.81 -7.28 -1.50
C ILE A 30 15.68 -8.40 -2.12
N PRO A 31 15.51 -9.67 -1.70
CA PRO A 31 16.19 -10.81 -2.30
C PRO A 31 15.86 -10.97 -3.78
N ASP A 32 16.85 -11.40 -4.58
CA ASP A 32 16.67 -11.64 -6.02
C ASP A 32 15.55 -12.64 -6.33
N SER A 33 15.27 -13.58 -5.41
CA SER A 33 14.20 -14.57 -5.55
C SER A 33 12.79 -13.96 -5.58
N ILE A 34 12.56 -12.83 -4.93
CA ILE A 34 11.24 -12.16 -4.86
C ILE A 34 11.19 -10.84 -5.62
N LYS A 35 12.35 -10.30 -6.02
CA LYS A 35 12.47 -9.05 -6.77
C LYS A 35 11.59 -9.01 -8.02
N GLY A 36 11.53 -10.11 -8.78
CA GLY A 36 10.69 -10.20 -9.98
C GLY A 36 9.20 -10.03 -9.68
N ALA A 37 8.71 -10.64 -8.59
CA ALA A 37 7.32 -10.50 -8.16
C ALA A 37 7.02 -9.07 -7.70
N ASN A 38 7.89 -8.47 -6.87
CA ASN A 38 7.70 -7.09 -6.39
C ASN A 38 7.67 -6.06 -7.52
N VAL A 39 8.55 -6.22 -8.53
CA VAL A 39 8.53 -5.35 -9.73
C VAL A 39 7.23 -5.54 -10.50
N LYS A 40 6.80 -6.78 -10.72
CA LYS A 40 5.56 -7.08 -11.43
C LYS A 40 4.32 -6.49 -10.72
N ALA A 41 4.27 -6.59 -9.40
CA ALA A 41 3.20 -6.01 -8.59
C ALA A 41 3.12 -4.49 -8.77
N CYS A 42 4.27 -3.80 -8.82
CA CYS A 42 4.34 -2.37 -9.09
C CYS A 42 3.92 -2.03 -10.53
N GLU A 43 4.36 -2.81 -11.53
CA GLU A 43 3.96 -2.62 -12.93
C GLU A 43 2.44 -2.77 -13.11
N ASP A 44 1.84 -3.76 -12.45
CA ASP A 44 0.39 -3.99 -12.49
C ASP A 44 -0.39 -2.87 -11.80
N ALA A 45 0.07 -2.43 -10.64
CA ALA A 45 -0.54 -1.31 -9.92
C ALA A 45 -0.46 -0.01 -10.73
N ALA A 46 0.71 0.30 -11.29
CA ALA A 46 0.89 1.47 -12.15
C ALA A 46 -0.01 1.40 -13.40
N SER A 47 -0.12 0.22 -14.01
CA SER A 47 -0.97 0.00 -15.19
C SER A 47 -2.45 0.20 -14.87
N LYS A 48 -2.93 -0.30 -13.73
CA LYS A 48 -4.32 -0.13 -13.27
C LYS A 48 -4.65 1.34 -13.00
N ALA A 49 -3.80 2.05 -12.26
CA ALA A 49 -3.98 3.49 -12.03
C ALA A 49 -3.94 4.29 -13.33
N TYR A 50 -2.99 4.00 -14.22
CA TYR A 50 -2.86 4.71 -15.49
C TYR A 50 -4.07 4.48 -16.40
N ALA A 51 -4.65 3.26 -16.41
CA ALA A 51 -5.88 2.97 -17.14
C ALA A 51 -7.04 3.86 -16.67
N VAL A 52 -7.24 3.98 -15.34
CA VAL A 52 -8.25 4.87 -14.76
C VAL A 52 -8.08 6.30 -15.24
N LEU A 53 -6.86 6.85 -15.18
CA LEU A 53 -6.59 8.22 -15.62
C LEU A 53 -6.79 8.42 -17.13
N LYS A 54 -6.38 7.43 -17.93
CA LYS A 54 -6.50 7.47 -19.39
C LYS A 54 -7.98 7.47 -19.84
N GLU A 55 -8.85 6.83 -19.07
CA GLU A 55 -10.30 6.81 -19.29
C GLU A 55 -11.00 8.08 -18.76
N GLY A 56 -10.26 9.03 -18.20
CA GLY A 56 -10.80 10.28 -17.66
C GLY A 56 -11.26 10.19 -16.20
N GLY A 57 -10.88 9.11 -15.50
CA GLY A 57 -11.10 8.97 -14.06
C GLY A 57 -10.26 9.96 -13.24
N SER A 58 -10.64 10.12 -11.97
CA SER A 58 -9.98 11.06 -11.05
C SER A 58 -8.67 10.51 -10.46
N ALA A 59 -7.82 11.40 -9.94
CA ALA A 59 -6.60 10.99 -9.24
C ALA A 59 -6.92 10.08 -8.03
N ILE A 60 -8.01 10.34 -7.31
CA ILE A 60 -8.39 9.56 -6.12
C ILE A 60 -8.83 8.14 -6.49
N ASP A 61 -9.54 7.97 -7.60
CA ASP A 61 -9.90 6.65 -8.14
C ASP A 61 -8.65 5.87 -8.59
N ALA A 62 -7.69 6.56 -9.22
CA ALA A 62 -6.47 5.94 -9.70
C ALA A 62 -5.60 5.41 -8.56
N VAL A 63 -5.38 6.19 -7.50
CA VAL A 63 -4.55 5.74 -6.37
C VAL A 63 -5.23 4.62 -5.57
N GLU A 64 -6.56 4.63 -5.43
CA GLU A 64 -7.29 3.51 -4.84
C GLU A 64 -7.12 2.24 -5.68
N ALA A 65 -7.29 2.33 -7.01
CA ALA A 65 -7.13 1.17 -7.90
C ALA A 65 -5.71 0.57 -7.86
N ALA A 66 -4.67 1.42 -7.82
CA ALA A 66 -3.29 0.96 -7.66
C ALA A 66 -3.07 0.29 -6.31
N VAL A 67 -3.46 0.91 -5.20
CA VAL A 67 -3.19 0.36 -3.88
C VAL A 67 -4.01 -0.90 -3.60
N ARG A 68 -5.26 -1.00 -4.09
CA ARG A 68 -6.01 -2.27 -4.06
C ARG A 68 -5.26 -3.39 -4.77
N SER A 69 -4.62 -3.09 -5.92
CA SER A 69 -3.79 -4.07 -6.63
C SER A 69 -2.56 -4.49 -5.84
N LEU A 70 -1.97 -3.58 -5.08
CA LEU A 70 -0.81 -3.86 -4.24
C LEU A 70 -1.22 -4.67 -2.99
N GLU A 71 -2.42 -4.42 -2.45
CA GLU A 71 -3.03 -5.17 -1.35
C GLU A 71 -3.45 -6.59 -1.74
N ASP A 72 -3.70 -6.87 -3.02
CA ASP A 72 -4.02 -8.21 -3.51
C ASP A 72 -2.76 -9.10 -3.67
N ASP A 73 -1.58 -8.48 -3.79
CA ASP A 73 -0.33 -9.18 -4.12
C ASP A 73 0.39 -9.69 -2.87
N GLU A 74 0.46 -11.02 -2.72
CA GLU A 74 1.11 -11.67 -1.57
C GLU A 74 2.60 -11.41 -1.41
N SER A 75 3.27 -10.90 -2.46
CA SER A 75 4.69 -10.58 -2.36
C SER A 75 4.94 -9.28 -1.59
N LEU A 76 3.89 -8.51 -1.30
CA LEU A 76 3.94 -7.21 -0.65
C LEU A 76 3.31 -7.27 0.75
N ASN A 77 3.73 -6.35 1.63
CA ASN A 77 3.25 -6.29 3.01
C ASN A 77 2.10 -5.27 3.16
N ALA A 78 0.99 -5.53 2.48
CA ALA A 78 -0.27 -4.80 2.61
C ALA A 78 -1.43 -5.72 2.25
N GLY A 79 -2.59 -5.59 2.91
CA GLY A 79 -3.73 -6.48 2.65
C GLY A 79 -3.36 -7.96 2.75
N ARG A 80 -3.47 -8.70 1.64
CA ARG A 80 -3.01 -10.07 1.51
C ARG A 80 -1.48 -10.13 1.50
N GLY A 81 -0.90 -10.78 2.52
CA GLY A 81 0.56 -10.79 2.73
C GLY A 81 1.01 -9.85 3.83
N CYS A 82 0.09 -9.18 4.52
CA CYS A 82 0.42 -8.32 5.65
C CYS A 82 1.17 -9.06 6.77
N SER A 83 2.13 -8.36 7.37
CA SER A 83 2.89 -8.81 8.53
C SER A 83 1.98 -9.13 9.71
N LEU A 84 2.37 -10.15 10.47
CA LEU A 84 1.61 -10.61 11.64
C LEU A 84 2.11 -9.93 12.92
N ASN A 85 1.19 -9.54 13.80
CA ASN A 85 1.50 -8.96 15.10
C ASN A 85 2.06 -10.01 16.08
N GLU A 86 2.36 -9.63 17.32
CA GLU A 86 2.96 -10.51 18.33
C GLU A 86 2.09 -11.74 18.70
N LEU A 87 0.79 -11.69 18.40
CA LEU A 87 -0.16 -12.80 18.58
C LEU A 87 -0.31 -13.66 17.32
N GLY A 88 0.36 -13.29 16.23
CA GLY A 88 0.25 -13.95 14.93
C GLY A 88 -0.96 -13.50 14.14
N GLU A 89 -1.64 -12.42 14.51
CA GLU A 89 -2.82 -11.92 13.80
C GLU A 89 -2.44 -10.84 12.76
N PRO A 90 -3.11 -10.84 11.59
CA PRO A 90 -2.97 -9.75 10.62
C PRO A 90 -3.67 -8.49 11.14
N GLU A 91 -3.01 -7.34 11.01
CA GLU A 91 -3.57 -6.02 11.30
C GLU A 91 -3.02 -5.04 10.26
N CYS A 92 -3.87 -4.41 9.47
CA CYS A 92 -3.45 -3.48 8.43
C CYS A 92 -3.82 -2.04 8.75
N ASP A 93 -2.99 -1.13 8.25
CA ASP A 93 -3.20 0.32 8.32
C ASP A 93 -3.22 0.86 6.89
N SER A 94 -4.07 1.86 6.62
CA SER A 94 -4.08 2.52 5.32
C SER A 94 -4.62 3.93 5.40
N MET A 95 -4.18 4.79 4.48
CA MET A 95 -4.69 6.14 4.30
C MET A 95 -4.81 6.50 2.83
N ILE A 96 -5.71 7.44 2.53
CA ILE A 96 -5.91 8.02 1.21
C ILE A 96 -6.21 9.51 1.34
N MET A 97 -5.70 10.32 0.42
CA MET A 97 -5.80 11.79 0.48
C MET A 97 -5.86 12.42 -0.92
N GLU A 98 -6.67 13.47 -1.05
CA GLU A 98 -6.70 14.37 -2.20
C GLU A 98 -5.88 15.65 -1.95
N GLY A 99 -5.42 16.30 -3.01
CA GLY A 99 -4.76 17.60 -2.94
C GLY A 99 -5.65 18.74 -2.43
N SER A 100 -6.98 18.52 -2.38
CA SER A 100 -7.97 19.37 -1.72
C SER A 100 -7.91 19.32 -0.19
N LEU A 101 -7.06 18.44 0.37
CA LEU A 101 -6.91 18.12 1.79
C LEU A 101 -8.01 17.25 2.40
N ARG A 102 -8.96 16.73 1.60
CA ARG A 102 -9.82 15.64 2.06
C ARG A 102 -8.99 14.37 2.22
N CYS A 103 -9.15 13.67 3.34
CA CYS A 103 -8.43 12.45 3.62
C CYS A 103 -9.23 11.52 4.54
N GLY A 104 -8.86 10.24 4.50
CA GLY A 104 -9.39 9.21 5.37
C GLY A 104 -8.34 8.15 5.63
N ALA A 105 -8.44 7.50 6.78
CA ALA A 105 -7.47 6.54 7.26
C ALA A 105 -8.11 5.51 8.18
N VAL A 106 -7.49 4.34 8.22
CA VAL A 106 -7.80 3.26 9.15
C VAL A 106 -6.54 2.65 9.73
N ALA A 107 -6.62 2.18 10.97
CA ALA A 107 -5.53 1.49 11.65
C ALA A 107 -6.01 0.21 12.35
N GLY A 108 -5.19 -0.83 12.35
CA GLY A 108 -5.45 -2.08 13.04
C GLY A 108 -6.67 -2.85 12.50
N VAL A 109 -6.92 -2.80 11.18
CA VAL A 109 -8.10 -3.43 10.56
C VAL A 109 -7.80 -4.79 9.94
N GLN A 110 -8.83 -5.61 9.82
CA GLN A 110 -8.78 -6.97 9.24
C GLN A 110 -9.72 -7.06 8.04
N ILE A 111 -9.42 -6.27 7.00
CA ILE A 111 -10.20 -6.15 5.76
C ILE A 111 -9.25 -6.42 4.59
N ALA A 112 -9.74 -7.05 3.51
CA ALA A 112 -8.93 -7.37 2.33
C ALA A 112 -8.32 -6.14 1.68
N HIS A 113 -9.08 -5.04 1.64
CA HIS A 113 -8.66 -3.76 1.06
C HIS A 113 -8.78 -2.58 2.04
N PRO A 114 -7.83 -2.41 2.96
CA PRO A 114 -7.79 -1.28 3.89
C PRO A 114 -7.89 0.10 3.20
N VAL A 115 -7.30 0.28 2.01
CA VAL A 115 -7.38 1.57 1.29
C VAL A 115 -8.80 1.97 0.89
N SER A 116 -9.62 0.98 0.51
CA SER A 116 -11.03 1.24 0.19
C SER A 116 -11.81 1.62 1.44
N LEU A 117 -11.53 1.01 2.60
CA LEU A 117 -12.13 1.43 3.86
C LEU A 117 -11.69 2.84 4.27
N ALA A 118 -10.41 3.18 4.09
CA ALA A 118 -9.90 4.53 4.31
C ALA A 118 -10.63 5.57 3.43
N ARG A 119 -10.93 5.22 2.17
CA ARG A 119 -11.75 6.06 1.28
C ARG A 119 -13.19 6.22 1.79
N ARG A 120 -13.80 5.15 2.31
CA ARG A 120 -15.13 5.24 2.94
C ARG A 120 -15.13 6.16 4.17
N VAL A 121 -14.07 6.15 4.98
CA VAL A 121 -13.93 7.10 6.10
C VAL A 121 -13.92 8.54 5.59
N MET A 122 -13.13 8.82 4.55
CA MET A 122 -13.04 10.15 3.92
C MET A 122 -14.38 10.65 3.37
N GLU A 123 -15.16 9.78 2.72
CA GLU A 123 -16.39 10.16 2.02
C GLU A 123 -17.66 10.08 2.89
N GLY A 124 -17.67 9.17 3.86
CA GLY A 124 -18.84 8.79 4.64
C GLY A 124 -18.88 9.30 6.07
N THR A 125 -17.84 10.00 6.55
CA THR A 125 -17.76 10.45 7.95
C THR A 125 -17.25 11.89 8.08
N GLU A 126 -17.45 12.49 9.26
CA GLU A 126 -16.83 13.76 9.66
C GLU A 126 -15.43 13.57 10.26
N HIS A 127 -14.88 12.36 10.19
CA HIS A 127 -13.62 11.97 10.82
C HIS A 127 -12.56 11.63 9.78
N VAL A 128 -11.29 11.77 10.16
CA VAL A 128 -10.15 11.43 9.30
C VAL A 128 -9.64 10.01 9.57
N LEU A 129 -9.69 9.54 10.81
CA LEU A 129 -9.09 8.28 11.22
C LEU A 129 -10.03 7.48 12.12
N LEU A 130 -10.27 6.23 11.77
CA LEU A 130 -10.87 5.23 12.64
C LEU A 130 -9.85 4.12 12.94
N ALA A 131 -9.92 3.49 14.10
CA ALA A 131 -8.96 2.46 14.48
C ALA A 131 -9.62 1.26 15.16
N GLY A 132 -8.99 0.09 15.01
CA GLY A 132 -9.37 -1.17 15.65
C GLY A 132 -10.84 -1.50 15.46
N GLN A 133 -11.51 -1.86 16.56
CA GLN A 133 -12.92 -2.29 16.52
C GLN A 133 -13.85 -1.20 15.95
N GLY A 134 -13.61 0.08 16.25
CA GLY A 134 -14.45 1.17 15.71
C GLY A 134 -14.37 1.29 14.18
N ALA A 135 -13.19 1.04 13.61
CA ALA A 135 -13.04 0.97 12.15
C ALA A 135 -13.73 -0.27 11.56
N MET A 136 -13.69 -1.41 12.25
CA MET A 136 -14.37 -2.65 11.82
C MET A 136 -15.89 -2.54 11.90
N ASP A 137 -16.41 -1.87 12.93
CA ASP A 137 -17.85 -1.61 13.08
C ASP A 137 -18.34 -0.68 11.96
N PHE A 138 -17.55 0.35 11.61
CA PHE A 138 -17.82 1.21 10.47
C PHE A 138 -17.75 0.44 9.14
N ALA A 139 -16.75 -0.43 8.96
CA ALA A 139 -16.66 -1.30 7.78
C ALA A 139 -17.92 -2.15 7.60
N ALA A 140 -18.41 -2.77 8.68
CA ALA A 140 -19.64 -3.56 8.65
C ALA A 140 -20.87 -2.71 8.28
N ALA A 141 -20.97 -1.48 8.77
CA ALA A 141 -22.05 -0.54 8.41
C ALA A 141 -22.02 -0.14 6.92
N GLU A 142 -20.82 -0.04 6.33
CA GLU A 142 -20.60 0.21 4.90
C GLU A 142 -20.73 -1.06 4.03
N GLY A 143 -21.08 -2.21 4.63
CA GLY A 143 -21.23 -3.49 3.93
C GLY A 143 -19.92 -4.20 3.58
N LEU A 144 -18.80 -3.79 4.18
CA LEU A 144 -17.50 -4.43 4.06
C LEU A 144 -17.32 -5.47 5.17
N LEU A 145 -17.26 -6.75 4.78
CA LEU A 145 -17.10 -7.85 5.73
C LEU A 145 -15.64 -7.98 6.19
N PRO A 146 -15.40 -8.38 7.45
CA PRO A 146 -14.08 -8.81 7.91
C PRO A 146 -13.52 -9.90 6.99
N ALA A 147 -12.25 -9.77 6.62
CA ALA A 147 -11.56 -10.80 5.85
C ALA A 147 -11.28 -12.02 6.74
N ALA A 148 -11.48 -13.22 6.21
CA ALA A 148 -11.01 -14.43 6.86
C ALA A 148 -9.48 -14.40 6.95
N ARG A 149 -8.94 -15.02 8.00
CA ARG A 149 -7.49 -15.10 8.20
C ARG A 149 -6.77 -15.66 6.97
N SER A 150 -7.33 -16.66 6.30
CA SER A 150 -6.75 -17.26 5.08
C SER A 150 -6.70 -16.33 3.87
N GLU A 151 -7.47 -15.24 3.88
CA GLU A 151 -7.45 -14.21 2.82
C GLU A 151 -6.28 -13.24 3.03
N LEU A 152 -5.93 -12.94 4.28
CA LEU A 152 -4.84 -12.01 4.62
C LEU A 152 -3.49 -12.68 4.85
N VAL A 153 -3.49 -13.86 5.50
CA VAL A 153 -2.27 -14.53 5.96
C VAL A 153 -1.77 -15.50 4.89
N THR A 154 -0.58 -15.22 4.37
CA THR A 154 0.11 -16.06 3.39
C THR A 154 1.09 -17.01 4.09
N PRO A 155 1.48 -18.14 3.45
CA PRO A 155 2.51 -19.03 4.00
C PRO A 155 3.82 -18.31 4.32
N ALA A 156 4.22 -17.34 3.48
CA ALA A 156 5.42 -16.53 3.68
C ALA A 156 5.33 -15.66 4.94
N ALA A 157 4.21 -14.95 5.14
CA ALA A 157 3.99 -14.13 6.34
C ALA A 157 3.95 -14.98 7.62
N GLU A 158 3.36 -16.18 7.54
CA GLU A 158 3.32 -17.12 8.66
C GLU A 158 4.72 -17.68 9.00
N GLU A 159 5.53 -18.01 7.99
CA GLU A 159 6.91 -18.47 8.17
C GLU A 159 7.81 -17.36 8.76
N GLU A 160 7.64 -16.12 8.30
CA GLU A 160 8.35 -14.96 8.84
C GLU A 160 8.03 -14.77 10.33
N TRP A 161 6.76 -14.85 10.70
CA TRP A 161 6.33 -14.75 12.09
C TRP A 161 6.85 -15.90 12.98
N LYS A 162 6.81 -17.15 12.48
CA LYS A 162 7.40 -18.32 13.17
C LYS A 162 8.90 -18.15 13.39
N THR A 163 9.60 -17.60 12.41
CA THR A 163 11.02 -17.27 12.52
C THR A 163 11.24 -16.23 13.62
N TRP A 164 10.48 -15.13 13.60
CA TRP A 164 10.56 -14.07 14.61
C TRP A 164 10.29 -14.58 16.04
N THR A 165 9.26 -15.39 16.25
CA THR A 165 8.95 -15.98 17.57
C THR A 165 10.04 -16.93 18.05
N GLY A 166 10.63 -17.74 17.16
CA GLY A 166 11.77 -18.61 17.47
C GLY A 166 13.02 -17.83 17.94
N TYR A 167 13.26 -16.65 17.39
CA TYR A 167 14.33 -15.75 17.86
C TYR A 167 14.03 -15.11 19.22
N LYS A 168 12.78 -14.68 19.46
CA LYS A 168 12.35 -14.09 20.74
C LYS A 168 12.55 -15.04 21.93
N ASN A 169 12.36 -16.35 21.71
CA ASN A 169 12.42 -17.37 22.76
C ASN A 169 13.84 -17.89 23.06
N ASN A 170 14.87 -17.47 22.31
CA ASN A 170 16.25 -17.91 22.52
C ASN A 170 17.15 -16.77 23.02
N VAL A 171 17.86 -16.98 24.13
CA VAL A 171 18.76 -16.00 24.81
C VAL A 171 19.86 -15.42 23.90
N ARG A 172 20.14 -16.06 22.75
CA ARG A 172 21.04 -15.55 21.69
C ARG A 172 20.49 -14.34 20.91
N GLY A 173 19.20 -14.02 21.01
CA GLY A 173 18.55 -12.93 20.26
C GLY A 173 18.82 -11.51 20.77
N ILE A 174 19.37 -11.33 21.98
CA ILE A 174 19.61 -10.00 22.57
C ILE A 174 20.72 -9.22 21.82
N PHE A 175 21.67 -9.92 21.19
CA PHE A 175 22.78 -9.32 20.44
C PHE A 175 22.55 -9.27 18.92
N ALA A 176 21.43 -9.79 18.42
CA ALA A 176 21.07 -9.74 17.00
C ALA A 176 20.08 -8.60 16.72
N ARG A 177 20.38 -7.38 17.19
CA ARG A 177 19.79 -6.19 16.59
C ARG A 177 20.63 -5.79 15.40
N HIS A 178 19.96 -5.50 14.29
CA HIS A 178 20.44 -4.99 13.00
C HIS A 178 20.84 -6.06 11.97
N GLY A 179 19.83 -6.48 11.20
CA GLY A 179 19.96 -7.14 9.91
C GLY A 179 18.66 -6.93 9.14
N GLU A 180 18.57 -5.80 8.44
CA GLU A 180 17.69 -5.49 7.30
C GLU A 180 16.55 -6.50 7.03
N LYS A 181 15.42 -6.38 7.74
CA LYS A 181 14.18 -7.05 7.33
C LYS A 181 13.05 -6.04 7.23
N ALA A 182 12.35 -6.15 6.10
CA ALA A 182 11.51 -5.17 5.46
C ALA A 182 10.39 -4.61 6.34
N SER A 183 10.16 -3.31 6.26
CA SER A 183 8.82 -2.76 6.41
C SER A 183 8.33 -2.41 5.00
N ASP A 184 7.73 -3.38 4.31
CA ASP A 184 7.21 -3.12 2.97
C ASP A 184 5.84 -2.44 3.08
N THR A 185 5.88 -1.13 3.07
CA THR A 185 4.69 -0.30 2.87
C THR A 185 4.52 -0.09 1.38
N VAL A 186 3.29 -0.13 0.91
CA VAL A 186 2.96 0.11 -0.49
C VAL A 186 2.28 1.46 -0.63
N GLY A 187 2.34 2.04 -1.82
CA GLY A 187 1.70 3.32 -2.05
C GLY A 187 1.67 3.75 -3.50
N CYS A 188 0.82 4.74 -3.76
CA CYS A 188 0.63 5.34 -5.05
C CYS A 188 0.43 6.86 -4.90
N ALA A 189 0.97 7.63 -5.84
CA ALA A 189 0.64 9.03 -6.06
C ALA A 189 0.24 9.23 -7.53
N ALA A 190 -0.79 10.02 -7.77
CA ALA A 190 -1.32 10.27 -9.11
C ALA A 190 -1.63 11.76 -9.34
N LEU A 191 -1.48 12.18 -10.60
CA LEU A 191 -1.91 13.47 -11.14
C LEU A 191 -2.89 13.19 -12.29
N ASP A 192 -4.11 13.69 -12.21
CA ASP A 192 -5.12 13.52 -13.25
C ASP A 192 -5.12 14.66 -14.30
N ALA A 193 -5.94 14.51 -15.34
CA ALA A 193 -6.00 15.45 -16.46
C ALA A 193 -6.56 16.83 -16.07
N SER A 194 -7.24 16.93 -14.93
CA SER A 194 -7.71 18.22 -14.37
C SER A 194 -6.61 18.95 -13.61
N GLY A 195 -5.50 18.26 -13.31
CA GLY A 195 -4.42 18.76 -12.46
C GLY A 195 -4.62 18.47 -10.97
N ALA A 196 -5.59 17.64 -10.60
CA ALA A 196 -5.77 17.21 -9.21
C ALA A 196 -4.75 16.13 -8.85
N LEU A 197 -4.24 16.21 -7.61
CA LEU A 197 -3.32 15.24 -7.03
C LEU A 197 -4.06 14.35 -6.04
N ALA A 198 -3.63 13.09 -5.94
CA ALA A 198 -4.02 12.21 -4.86
C ALA A 198 -2.86 11.28 -4.47
N CYS A 199 -2.91 10.76 -3.25
CA CYS A 199 -2.02 9.70 -2.79
C CYS A 199 -2.75 8.70 -1.90
N ALA A 200 -2.23 7.48 -1.88
CA ALA A 200 -2.69 6.40 -1.01
C ALA A 200 -1.52 5.54 -0.54
N THR A 201 -1.63 4.99 0.67
CA THR A 201 -0.65 4.08 1.28
C THR A 201 -1.38 2.98 2.03
N SER A 202 -0.81 1.77 2.04
CA SER A 202 -1.31 0.64 2.82
C SER A 202 -0.13 -0.18 3.37
N THR A 203 -0.29 -0.77 4.56
CA THR A 203 0.77 -1.55 5.21
C THR A 203 0.23 -2.56 6.20
N GLY A 204 0.90 -3.71 6.33
CA GLY A 204 0.77 -4.63 7.46
C GLY A 204 1.59 -4.21 8.68
N GLY A 205 2.38 -3.15 8.59
CA GLY A 205 3.32 -2.74 9.62
C GLY A 205 4.58 -3.62 9.61
N VAL A 206 5.04 -4.04 10.79
CA VAL A 206 6.24 -4.87 10.95
C VAL A 206 5.91 -6.18 11.65
N VAL A 207 6.63 -7.25 11.29
CA VAL A 207 6.48 -8.55 11.94
C VAL A 207 6.71 -8.46 13.45
N GLY A 208 5.80 -9.05 14.23
CA GLY A 208 5.87 -9.06 15.68
C GLY A 208 5.58 -7.70 16.34
N LYS A 209 4.98 -6.75 15.61
CA LYS A 209 4.45 -5.52 16.21
C LYS A 209 3.52 -5.83 17.38
N ARG A 210 3.41 -4.90 18.33
CA ARG A 210 2.37 -5.00 19.35
C ARG A 210 1.00 -5.00 18.68
N ARG A 211 0.05 -5.70 19.29
CA ARG A 211 -1.35 -5.62 18.84
C ARG A 211 -1.86 -4.19 18.98
N GLY A 212 -2.57 -3.71 17.96
CA GLY A 212 -3.20 -2.39 17.95
C GLY A 212 -2.48 -1.35 17.11
#